data_AF-A0A6P7SRX4-F1
#
_entry.id   AF-A0A6P7SRX4-F1
#
_cell.length_a   1.000
_cell.length_b   1.000
_cell.length_c   1.000
_cell.angle_alpha   90.00
_cell.angle_beta   90.00
_cell.angle_gamma   90.00
#
_symmetry.space_group_name_H-M   'P 1'
#
loop_
_entity.id
_entity.type
_entity.pdbx_description
1 polymer ?
#
loop_
_entity_poly.entity_id
_entity_poly.type
_entity_poly.pdbx_seq_one_letter_code
_entity_poly.pdbx_strand_id
1 'polypeptide(L)'
;MKDGKGHVSSKEDLKWIVSVIIFTCSVSHAAVNFLQYDEYGHPANYPSMLRTPLLKDKAPRTEKDIVDALPEVKTIFDVLKVTSVLSKRGTNPLGNFDVKYICHQAGRQCVAEFQSNLKRITKEISEKIENRGWPYDVLDPPLIPNSIAV
;
A
#
# COMPACT_ATOMS: atom_id res chain seq x y z
N MET A 1 10.75 -26.45 -7.65
CA MET A 1 11.61 -26.67 -6.46
C MET A 1 11.76 -28.17 -6.24
N LYS A 2 12.93 -28.78 -6.42
CA LYS A 2 13.10 -30.25 -6.33
C LYS A 2 14.17 -30.76 -5.35
N ASP A 3 15.01 -29.91 -4.76
CA ASP A 3 16.11 -30.34 -3.87
C ASP A 3 16.29 -29.48 -2.60
N GLY A 4 15.44 -28.47 -2.38
CA GLY A 4 15.52 -27.59 -1.20
C GLY A 4 16.76 -26.70 -1.13
N LYS A 5 17.63 -26.70 -2.16
CA LYS A 5 18.90 -25.95 -2.18
C LYS A 5 18.83 -24.61 -2.90
N GLY A 6 17.63 -24.00 -2.96
CA GLY A 6 17.36 -22.66 -3.49
C GLY A 6 18.35 -22.17 -4.54
N HIS A 7 18.15 -22.53 -5.81
CA HIS A 7 19.03 -22.13 -6.91
C HIS A 7 18.37 -21.08 -7.81
N VAL A 8 19.12 -20.06 -8.21
CA VAL A 8 18.73 -19.07 -9.23
C VAL A 8 19.46 -19.44 -10.52
N SER A 9 18.72 -20.01 -11.47
CA SER A 9 19.27 -20.71 -12.63
C SER A 9 19.67 -19.78 -13.78
N SER A 10 19.23 -18.53 -13.78
CA SER A 10 19.46 -17.58 -14.87
C SER A 10 19.46 -16.12 -14.42
N LYS A 11 19.96 -15.25 -15.30
CA LYS A 11 19.86 -13.79 -15.11
C LYS A 11 18.41 -13.32 -15.11
N GLU A 12 17.53 -13.98 -15.86
CA GLU A 12 16.10 -13.63 -15.89
C GLU A 12 15.41 -13.99 -14.57
N ASP A 13 15.74 -15.15 -14.00
CA ASP A 13 15.24 -15.52 -12.67
C ASP A 13 15.69 -14.50 -11.61
N LEU A 14 16.96 -14.06 -11.68
CA LEU A 14 17.48 -13.06 -10.77
C LEU A 14 16.75 -11.71 -10.92
N LYS A 15 16.56 -11.23 -12.16
CA LYS A 15 15.81 -9.99 -12.43
C LYS A 15 14.39 -10.08 -11.89
N TRP A 16 13.71 -11.20 -12.11
CA TRP A 16 12.36 -11.43 -11.62
C TRP A 16 12.31 -11.39 -10.09
N ILE A 17 13.17 -12.15 -9.41
CA ILE A 17 13.23 -12.19 -7.95
C ILE A 17 13.49 -10.80 -7.36
N VAL A 18 14.49 -10.08 -7.88
CA VAL A 18 14.81 -8.73 -7.40
C VAL A 18 13.66 -7.76 -7.65
N SER A 19 13.01 -7.84 -8.81
CA SER A 19 11.84 -7.00 -9.13
C SER A 19 10.68 -7.28 -8.18
N VAL A 20 10.39 -8.55 -7.87
CA VAL A 20 9.36 -8.93 -6.91
C VAL A 20 9.68 -8.38 -5.52
N ILE A 21 10.93 -8.49 -5.06
CA ILE A 21 11.35 -7.94 -3.75
C ILE A 21 11.14 -6.43 -3.71
N ILE A 22 11.66 -5.70 -4.69
CA ILE A 22 11.53 -4.24 -4.74
C ILE A 22 10.06 -3.85 -4.79
N PHE A 23 9.27 -4.47 -5.66
CA PHE A 23 7.85 -4.17 -5.83
C PHE A 23 7.03 -4.48 -4.56
N THR A 24 7.28 -5.62 -3.93
CA THR A 24 6.57 -6.04 -2.71
C THR A 24 6.89 -5.09 -1.56
N CYS A 25 8.17 -4.74 -1.39
CA CYS A 25 8.62 -3.89 -0.29
C CYS A 25 8.28 -2.40 -0.47
N SER A 26 7.82 -1.99 -1.66
CA SER A 26 7.47 -0.59 -1.95
C SER A 26 6.02 -0.48 -2.42
N VAL A 27 5.78 -0.75 -3.70
CA VAL A 27 4.50 -0.53 -4.39
C VAL A 27 3.36 -1.36 -3.81
N SER A 28 3.54 -2.67 -3.63
CA SER A 28 2.48 -3.52 -3.08
C SER A 28 2.10 -3.10 -1.68
N HIS A 29 3.11 -2.79 -0.86
CA HIS A 29 2.89 -2.32 0.49
C HIS A 29 2.14 -0.99 0.53
N ALA A 30 2.56 -0.01 -0.28
CA ALA A 30 1.88 1.28 -0.39
C ALA A 30 0.39 1.14 -0.74
N ALA A 31 0.08 0.28 -1.71
CA ALA A 31 -1.28 0.05 -2.20
C ALA A 31 -2.25 -0.47 -1.12
N VAL A 32 -1.78 -1.32 -0.22
CA VAL A 32 -2.64 -1.97 0.79
C VAL A 32 -2.61 -1.28 2.15
N ASN A 33 -1.64 -0.40 2.37
CA ASN A 33 -1.37 0.11 3.70
C ASN A 33 -1.80 1.57 3.91
N PHE A 34 -1.58 2.46 2.93
CA PHE A 34 -1.79 3.90 3.13
C PHE A 34 -3.24 4.36 3.12
N LEU A 35 -4.16 3.51 2.66
CA LEU A 35 -5.60 3.77 2.72
C LEU A 35 -6.24 3.30 4.04
N GLN A 36 -5.48 2.67 4.95
CA GLN A 36 -6.07 2.14 6.17
C GLN A 36 -6.78 3.23 6.98
N TYR A 37 -6.18 4.42 7.15
CA TYR A 37 -6.85 5.48 7.89
C TYR A 37 -8.13 5.96 7.19
N ASP A 38 -8.11 6.11 5.87
CA ASP A 38 -9.25 6.62 5.11
C ASP A 38 -10.41 5.60 5.08
N GLU A 39 -10.10 4.30 4.92
CA GLU A 39 -11.09 3.23 4.86
C GLU A 39 -11.69 2.89 6.24
N TYR A 40 -10.83 2.73 7.26
CA TYR A 40 -11.29 2.49 8.63
C TYR A 40 -11.81 3.77 9.30
N GLY A 41 -11.56 4.94 8.71
CA GLY A 41 -12.05 6.25 9.10
C GLY A 41 -13.58 6.31 9.21
N HIS A 42 -14.27 5.50 8.42
CA HIS A 42 -15.71 5.32 8.46
C HIS A 42 -16.08 3.87 8.84
N PRO A 43 -16.36 3.59 10.14
CA PRO A 43 -16.59 2.22 10.63
C PRO A 43 -17.77 1.48 9.98
N ALA A 44 -18.73 2.20 9.39
CA ALA A 44 -19.83 1.58 8.66
C ALA A 44 -19.43 1.11 7.25
N ASN A 45 -18.39 1.71 6.66
CA ASN A 45 -17.81 1.26 5.39
C ASN A 45 -16.89 0.05 5.61
N TYR A 46 -16.00 0.12 6.60
CA TYR A 46 -15.05 -0.95 6.89
C TYR A 46 -14.92 -1.25 8.39
N PRO A 47 -15.89 -1.97 8.98
CA PRO A 47 -15.84 -2.30 10.40
C PRO A 47 -14.71 -3.28 10.69
N SER A 48 -13.90 -3.00 11.72
CA SER A 48 -12.84 -3.90 12.18
C SER A 48 -13.37 -5.23 12.75
N MET A 49 -14.60 -5.20 13.26
CA MET A 49 -15.31 -6.35 13.79
C MET A 49 -16.82 -6.10 13.81
N LEU A 50 -17.59 -7.17 13.98
CA LEU A 50 -19.01 -7.10 14.36
C LEU A 50 -19.19 -7.65 15.77
N ARG A 51 -20.03 -7.01 16.58
CA ARG A 51 -20.35 -7.43 17.96
C ARG A 51 -21.53 -8.39 18.02
N THR A 52 -22.30 -8.51 16.94
CA THR A 52 -23.46 -9.40 16.84
C THR A 52 -23.15 -10.60 15.95
N PRO A 53 -23.87 -11.73 16.14
CA PRO A 53 -23.81 -12.85 15.21
C PRO A 53 -24.23 -12.44 13.79
N LEU A 54 -23.76 -13.21 12.80
CA LEU A 54 -24.22 -13.07 11.43
C LEU A 54 -25.72 -13.33 11.35
N LEU A 55 -26.42 -12.49 10.59
CA LEU A 55 -27.85 -12.65 10.33
C LEU A 55 -28.10 -13.96 9.58
N LYS A 56 -29.13 -14.71 10.00
CA LYS A 56 -29.51 -16.02 9.42
C LYS A 56 -30.86 -15.99 8.72
N ASP A 57 -31.49 -14.82 8.66
CA ASP A 57 -32.82 -14.60 8.12
C ASP A 57 -32.88 -13.25 7.40
N LYS A 58 -34.01 -12.99 6.75
CA LYS A 58 -34.29 -11.75 6.02
C LYS A 58 -35.28 -10.85 6.75
N ALA A 59 -35.50 -11.05 8.05
CA ALA A 59 -36.43 -10.20 8.79
C ALA A 59 -35.90 -8.75 8.80
N PRO A 60 -36.78 -7.75 8.73
CA PRO A 60 -36.38 -6.35 8.75
C PRO A 60 -35.50 -6.02 9.96
N ARG A 61 -34.55 -5.10 9.74
CA ARG A 61 -33.67 -4.54 10.78
C ARG A 61 -33.81 -3.04 10.82
N THR A 62 -33.61 -2.51 12.01
CA THR A 62 -33.61 -1.09 12.31
C THR A 62 -32.18 -0.54 12.23
N GLU A 63 -32.04 0.78 12.17
CA GLU A 63 -30.74 1.43 12.29
C GLU A 63 -30.04 1.08 13.60
N LYS A 64 -30.80 0.92 14.69
CA LYS A 64 -30.29 0.48 15.98
C LYS A 64 -29.60 -0.88 15.88
N ASP A 65 -30.17 -1.84 15.14
CA ASP A 65 -29.54 -3.16 14.96
C ASP A 65 -28.18 -3.06 14.24
N ILE A 66 -28.03 -2.10 13.32
CA ILE A 66 -26.75 -1.84 12.63
C ILE A 66 -25.74 -1.24 13.60
N VAL A 67 -26.13 -0.21 14.36
CA VAL A 67 -25.25 0.45 15.35
C VAL A 67 -24.83 -0.54 16.45
N ASP A 68 -25.75 -1.40 16.89
CA ASP A 68 -25.47 -2.44 17.88
C ASP A 68 -24.52 -3.53 17.33
N ALA A 69 -24.48 -3.74 16.00
CA ALA A 69 -23.53 -4.65 15.35
C ALA A 69 -22.13 -4.04 15.19
N LEU A 70 -22.01 -2.72 14.98
CA LEU A 70 -20.72 -2.04 14.79
C LEU A 70 -19.87 -2.05 16.07
N PRO A 71 -18.54 -1.85 15.98
CA PRO A 71 -17.67 -1.77 17.15
C PRO A 71 -18.05 -0.62 18.09
N GLU A 72 -17.74 -0.77 19.38
CA GLU A 72 -17.94 0.31 20.35
C GLU A 72 -17.01 1.49 20.07
N VAL A 73 -17.41 2.69 20.52
CA VAL A 73 -16.66 3.94 20.32
C VAL A 73 -15.19 3.81 20.75
N LYS A 74 -14.92 3.12 21.86
CA LYS A 74 -13.56 2.87 22.34
C LYS A 74 -12.74 2.07 21.31
N THR A 75 -13.30 0.97 20.79
CA THR A 75 -12.66 0.12 19.78
C THR A 75 -12.46 0.87 18.47
N ILE A 76 -13.45 1.66 18.04
CA ILE A 76 -13.32 2.54 16.87
C ILE A 76 -12.11 3.46 17.06
N PHE A 77 -12.02 4.14 18.19
CA PHE A 77 -10.93 5.08 18.45
C PHE A 77 -9.55 4.39 18.48
N ASP A 78 -9.46 3.19 19.06
CA ASP A 78 -8.21 2.43 19.06
C ASP A 78 -7.80 1.97 17.66
N VAL A 79 -8.75 1.55 16.82
CA VAL A 79 -8.49 1.23 15.40
C VAL A 79 -8.00 2.47 14.65
N LEU A 80 -8.69 3.61 14.80
CA LEU A 80 -8.30 4.87 14.13
C LEU A 80 -6.88 5.31 14.51
N LYS A 81 -6.48 5.14 15.78
CA LYS A 81 -5.10 5.41 16.19
C LYS A 81 -4.12 4.51 15.44
N VAL A 82 -4.35 3.20 15.45
CA VAL A 82 -3.46 2.23 14.80
C VAL A 82 -3.35 2.53 13.31
N THR A 83 -4.49 2.67 12.62
CA THR A 83 -4.51 2.91 11.18
C THR A 83 -3.93 4.28 10.81
N SER A 84 -4.06 5.30 11.66
CA SER A 84 -3.38 6.60 11.46
C SER A 84 -1.86 6.48 11.52
N VAL A 85 -1.32 5.62 12.39
CA VAL A 85 0.12 5.39 12.48
C VAL A 85 0.58 4.58 11.28
N LEU A 86 -0.09 3.46 11.00
CA LEU A 86 0.25 2.60 9.87
C LEU A 86 0.17 3.35 8.54
N SER A 87 -0.72 4.33 8.38
CA SER A 87 -0.85 5.08 7.13
C SER A 87 0.28 6.11 6.88
N LYS A 88 1.26 6.23 7.78
CA LYS A 88 2.40 7.16 7.61
C LYS A 88 3.40 6.64 6.59
N ARG A 89 4.06 7.58 5.89
CA ARG A 89 5.08 7.28 4.87
C ARG A 89 6.46 7.58 5.47
N GLY A 90 7.21 6.54 5.83
CA GLY A 90 8.41 6.67 6.67
C GLY A 90 9.76 6.81 5.94
N THR A 91 9.83 6.59 4.62
CA THR A 91 11.07 6.79 3.86
C THR A 91 10.87 7.71 2.67
N ASN A 92 11.99 8.13 2.08
CA ASN A 92 11.99 8.88 0.85
C ASN A 92 11.27 8.14 -0.29
N PRO A 93 10.76 8.87 -1.30
CA PRO A 93 10.05 8.28 -2.43
C PRO A 93 10.87 7.23 -3.17
N LEU A 94 10.18 6.32 -3.85
CA LEU A 94 10.76 5.20 -4.57
C LEU A 94 11.83 5.68 -5.56
N GLY A 95 13.02 5.09 -5.48
CA GLY A 95 14.16 5.47 -6.30
C GLY A 95 14.96 6.66 -5.77
N ASN A 96 14.48 7.38 -4.74
CA ASN A 96 15.25 8.37 -4.00
C ASN A 96 15.88 7.73 -2.75
N PHE A 97 17.09 7.18 -2.91
CA PHE A 97 17.75 6.42 -1.85
C PHE A 97 18.47 7.32 -0.84
N ASP A 98 18.22 7.07 0.46
CA ASP A 98 18.90 7.77 1.57
C ASP A 98 20.42 7.57 1.54
N VAL A 99 20.84 6.32 1.28
CA VAL A 99 22.25 5.95 1.22
C VAL A 99 22.62 5.56 -0.21
N LYS A 100 23.65 6.21 -0.75
CA LYS A 100 24.11 6.02 -2.12
C LYS A 100 25.16 4.91 -2.21
N TYR A 101 24.73 3.65 -2.12
CA TYR A 101 25.61 2.49 -2.30
C TYR A 101 26.07 2.30 -3.76
N ILE A 102 25.30 2.80 -4.73
CA ILE A 102 25.60 2.68 -6.17
C ILE A 102 26.60 3.76 -6.57
N CYS A 103 27.88 3.38 -6.61
CA CYS A 103 29.00 4.28 -6.93
C CYS A 103 29.53 4.14 -8.37
N HIS A 104 29.19 3.07 -9.09
CA HIS A 104 29.62 2.88 -10.48
C HIS A 104 28.76 3.70 -11.44
N GLN A 105 29.37 4.30 -12.47
CA GLN A 105 28.69 5.18 -13.42
C GLN A 105 27.51 4.51 -14.12
N ALA A 106 27.70 3.26 -14.59
CA ALA A 106 26.62 2.51 -15.22
C ALA A 106 25.43 2.30 -14.29
N GLY A 107 25.66 2.00 -13.01
CA GLY A 107 24.59 1.86 -12.03
C GLY A 107 23.84 3.17 -11.77
N ARG A 108 24.57 4.30 -11.71
CA ARG A 108 23.94 5.62 -11.58
C ARG A 108 23.06 5.96 -12.78
N GLN A 109 23.46 5.59 -13.99
CA GLN A 109 22.65 5.77 -15.19
C GLN A 109 21.35 4.96 -15.12
N CYS A 110 21.42 3.70 -14.67
CA CYS A 110 20.21 2.89 -14.46
C CYS A 110 19.26 3.51 -13.42
N VAL A 111 19.79 4.08 -12.33
CA VAL A 111 18.97 4.76 -11.32
C VAL A 111 18.31 6.02 -11.91
N ALA A 112 19.05 6.82 -12.69
CA ALA A 112 18.51 8.01 -13.32
C ALA A 112 17.38 7.66 -14.32
N GLU A 113 17.56 6.59 -15.10
CA GLU A 113 16.53 6.07 -16.00
C GLU A 113 15.30 5.59 -15.22
N PHE A 114 15.49 4.85 -14.12
CA PHE A 114 14.41 4.41 -13.24
C PHE A 114 13.62 5.60 -12.69
N GLN A 115 14.29 6.62 -12.16
CA GLN A 115 13.65 7.85 -11.66
C GLN A 115 12.92 8.61 -12.76
N SER A 116 13.45 8.64 -13.99
CA SER A 116 12.78 9.26 -15.15
C SER A 116 11.49 8.51 -15.50
N ASN A 117 11.52 7.18 -15.47
CA ASN A 117 10.34 6.35 -15.70
C ASN A 117 9.26 6.57 -14.63
N LEU A 118 9.64 6.70 -13.35
CA LEU A 118 8.71 7.02 -12.28
C LEU A 118 8.04 8.39 -12.48
N LYS A 119 8.80 9.42 -12.87
CA LYS A 119 8.24 10.75 -13.18
C LYS A 119 7.23 10.70 -14.33
N ARG A 120 7.50 9.89 -15.36
CA ARG A 120 6.55 9.67 -16.47
C ARG A 120 5.25 9.04 -15.96
N ILE A 121 5.34 8.04 -15.09
CA ILE A 121 4.18 7.37 -14.49
C ILE A 121 3.34 8.36 -13.65
N THR A 122 3.96 9.19 -12.81
CA THR A 122 3.25 10.27 -12.06
C THR A 122 2.45 11.17 -12.97
N LYS A 123 3.03 11.57 -14.12
CA LYS A 123 2.33 12.39 -15.10
C LYS A 123 1.10 11.67 -15.67
N GLU A 124 1.26 10.41 -16.07
CA GLU A 124 0.16 9.59 -16.59
C GLU A 124 -0.95 9.35 -15.56
N ILE A 125 -0.60 9.22 -14.27
CA ILE A 125 -1.58 9.11 -13.18
C ILE A 125 -2.33 10.43 -12.99
N SER A 126 -1.62 11.55 -12.98
CA SER A 126 -2.20 12.88 -12.80
C SER A 126 -3.25 13.19 -13.87
N GLU A 127 -2.92 12.93 -15.14
CA GLU A 127 -3.84 13.08 -16.27
C GLU A 127 -5.10 12.19 -16.12
N LYS A 128 -4.97 11.00 -15.54
CA LYS A 128 -6.13 10.11 -15.29
C LYS A 128 -7.01 10.58 -14.14
N ILE A 129 -6.41 11.13 -13.08
CA ILE A 129 -7.15 11.63 -11.91
C ILE A 129 -8.01 12.83 -12.31
N GLU A 130 -7.47 13.76 -13.11
CA GLU A 130 -8.22 14.91 -13.64
C GLU A 130 -9.50 14.48 -14.38
N ASN A 131 -9.46 13.34 -15.07
CA ASN A 131 -10.61 12.79 -15.79
C ASN A 131 -11.62 12.03 -14.91
N ARG A 132 -11.20 11.49 -13.75
CA ARG A 132 -12.05 10.64 -12.87
C ARG A 132 -12.71 11.40 -11.71
N GLY A 133 -12.16 12.53 -11.27
CA GLY A 133 -12.73 13.36 -10.21
C GLY A 133 -12.47 12.88 -8.77
N TRP A 134 -11.84 11.72 -8.57
CA TRP A 134 -11.41 11.22 -7.26
C TRP A 134 -9.94 10.77 -7.32
N PRO A 135 -9.07 11.28 -6.43
CA PRO A 135 -7.67 10.90 -6.43
C PRO A 135 -7.47 9.49 -5.88
N TYR A 136 -6.60 8.71 -6.53
CA TYR A 136 -6.02 7.49 -5.98
C TYR A 136 -4.50 7.68 -5.98
N ASP A 137 -3.99 8.23 -4.88
CA ASP A 137 -2.63 8.76 -4.78
C ASP A 137 -1.63 7.73 -4.22
N VAL A 138 -2.11 6.66 -3.57
CA VAL A 138 -1.24 5.68 -2.89
C VAL A 138 -0.30 4.90 -3.81
N LEU A 139 -0.57 4.91 -5.12
CA LEU A 139 0.30 4.34 -6.15
C LEU A 139 1.02 5.40 -6.99
N ASP A 140 0.96 6.67 -6.61
CA ASP A 140 1.75 7.73 -7.25
C ASP A 140 3.22 7.62 -6.78
N PRO A 141 4.21 7.47 -7.69
CA PRO A 141 5.61 7.30 -7.31
C PRO A 141 6.23 8.25 -6.26
N PRO A 142 5.91 9.55 -6.21
CA PRO A 142 6.37 10.49 -5.18
C PRO A 142 5.86 10.14 -3.78
N LEU A 143 4.83 9.30 -3.70
CA LEU A 143 4.13 8.92 -2.48
C LEU A 143 4.39 7.48 -2.06
N ILE A 144 5.10 6.70 -2.87
CA ILE A 144 5.52 5.33 -2.57
C ILE A 144 6.89 5.35 -1.89
N PRO A 145 7.07 4.85 -0.65
CA PRO A 145 8.37 4.76 -0.01
C PRO A 145 9.24 3.63 -0.59
N ASN A 146 10.56 3.67 -0.35
CA ASN A 146 11.49 2.63 -0.82
C ASN A 146 11.35 1.28 -0.09
N SER A 147 10.69 1.26 1.06
CA SER A 147 10.64 0.08 1.94
C SER A 147 9.37 0.05 2.79
N ILE A 148 9.17 -1.10 3.45
CA ILE A 148 8.21 -1.27 4.52
C ILE A 148 8.78 -0.58 5.77
N ALA A 149 8.46 0.70 5.91
CA ALA A 149 8.85 1.55 7.03
C ALA A 149 7.68 2.46 7.44
N VAL A 150 6.47 1.98 7.16
CA VAL A 150 5.19 2.62 7.47
C VAL A 150 4.78 2.27 8.88
#